data_AF-A0A1V0RAT4-F1
#
_entry.id   AF-A0A1V0RAT4-F1
#
_cell.length_a   1.000
_cell.length_b   1.000
_cell.length_c   1.000
_cell.angle_alpha   90.00
_cell.angle_beta   90.00
_cell.angle_gamma   90.00
#
_symmetry.space_group_name_H-M   'P 1'
#
loop_
_entity.id
_entity.type
_entity.pdbx_description
1 polymer ?
#
loop_
_entity_poly.entity_id
_entity_poly.type
_entity_poly.pdbx_seq_one_letter_code
_entity_poly.pdbx_strand_id
1 'polypeptide(L)'
;MIDGEFAAPAPGALADEVAAVLADRRDPGVPSFERVLGGVVSHSFRNRDALVAALGSVPRGSGLRPHPRAGSIAAVVGAAVDPVRSEEPWETAGAAGWLELCQHVALDYVVGARMGEVAARLRAGDPVPFLLSTPSGPTGAVAPYDLVARLAEYERLGVRPGPADLGQALLRVGGPVDPEAVRAAEGLRLAEGARVADWLRQGGLPRPASWREREAGEPERPSRRRGARIGRRILVGHEAIEGRGAFPRRFWSLFRKFEPQLSCPHWSLPDQRDAHTVAALPWHPETAAARLLTGVASAADQDGSGAPAFLEALAATDGPAGPAVHLAVAYGLASVPERDREAAVRALLLLAARGRLDGELLGRELTELVGLGTLKVPLLIESLRAAAAAPQGAGAVWAVLAGALPGLLVHTRPQVHGALLAVAADCARLSGARGELPEVTALAQRPGSSQLLRQARRLRDALAGV
;
A
#
# COMPACT_ATOMS: atom_id res chain seq x y z
N MET A 1 -28.96 -14.16 -12.21
CA MET A 1 -28.00 -15.10 -11.61
C MET A 1 -26.61 -14.64 -12.02
N ILE A 2 -25.81 -14.17 -11.07
CA ILE A 2 -24.40 -13.81 -11.30
C ILE A 2 -23.60 -15.11 -11.15
N ASP A 3 -23.83 -16.04 -12.07
CA ASP A 3 -23.14 -17.34 -12.11
C ASP A 3 -21.78 -17.13 -12.79
N GLY A 4 -20.81 -16.65 -12.02
CA GLY A 4 -19.43 -16.52 -12.48
C GLY A 4 -18.55 -15.68 -11.55
N GLU A 5 -19.06 -14.56 -11.06
CA GLU A 5 -18.28 -13.61 -10.24
C GLU A 5 -18.14 -14.06 -8.77
N PHE A 6 -19.06 -14.92 -8.29
CA PHE A 6 -19.08 -15.47 -6.93
C PHE A 6 -18.90 -16.98 -6.88
N ALA A 7 -18.22 -17.56 -7.88
CA ALA A 7 -17.84 -18.97 -7.86
C ALA A 7 -16.78 -19.20 -6.77
N ALA A 8 -17.25 -19.40 -5.53
CA ALA A 8 -16.40 -19.89 -4.47
C ALA A 8 -15.77 -21.23 -4.92
N PRO A 9 -14.46 -21.43 -4.70
CA PRO A 9 -13.81 -22.70 -5.04
C PRO A 9 -14.54 -23.85 -4.34
N ALA A 10 -14.46 -25.07 -4.89
CA ALA A 10 -15.06 -26.24 -4.24
C ALA A 10 -14.54 -26.36 -2.78
N PRO A 11 -15.37 -26.82 -1.82
CA PRO A 11 -15.00 -26.85 -0.40
C PRO A 11 -13.63 -27.49 -0.10
N GLY A 12 -13.27 -28.55 -0.82
CA GLY A 12 -11.94 -29.19 -0.68
C GLY A 12 -10.78 -28.28 -1.09
N ALA A 13 -10.89 -27.61 -2.25
CA ALA A 13 -9.88 -26.66 -2.71
C ALA A 13 -9.75 -25.45 -1.77
N LEU A 14 -10.87 -24.99 -1.18
CA LEU A 14 -10.83 -23.97 -0.14
C LEU A 14 -10.10 -24.48 1.11
N ALA A 15 -10.36 -25.72 1.55
CA ALA A 15 -9.70 -26.29 2.71
C ALA A 15 -8.18 -26.41 2.51
N ASP A 16 -7.74 -26.80 1.31
CA ASP A 16 -6.31 -26.84 0.95
C ASP A 16 -5.66 -25.46 1.01
N GLU A 17 -6.32 -24.42 0.47
CA GLU A 17 -5.80 -23.04 0.52
C GLU A 17 -5.75 -22.50 1.96
N VAL A 18 -6.80 -22.75 2.76
CA VAL A 18 -6.80 -22.39 4.18
C VAL A 18 -5.66 -23.10 4.92
N ALA A 19 -5.48 -24.41 4.71
CA ALA A 19 -4.42 -25.18 5.34
C ALA A 19 -3.04 -24.63 4.97
N ALA A 20 -2.81 -24.28 3.70
CA ALA A 20 -1.56 -23.69 3.23
C ALA A 20 -1.28 -22.34 3.91
N VAL A 21 -2.27 -21.44 3.96
CA VAL A 21 -2.12 -20.13 4.61
C VAL A 21 -1.82 -20.26 6.11
N LEU A 22 -2.52 -21.14 6.81
CA LEU A 22 -2.32 -21.35 8.24
C LEU A 22 -1.01 -22.09 8.56
N ALA A 23 -0.52 -22.93 7.64
CA ALA A 23 0.76 -23.62 7.78
C ALA A 23 1.97 -22.71 7.55
N ASP A 24 1.93 -21.83 6.53
CA ASP A 24 3.05 -20.92 6.21
C ASP A 24 3.21 -19.81 7.27
N ARG A 25 2.09 -19.36 7.88
CA ARG A 25 2.05 -18.33 8.93
C ARG A 25 2.62 -16.97 8.53
N ARG A 26 2.91 -16.76 7.25
CA ARG A 26 3.35 -15.49 6.65
C ARG A 26 2.16 -14.68 6.19
N ASP A 27 2.43 -13.51 5.60
CA ASP A 27 1.41 -12.76 4.88
C ASP A 27 0.91 -13.59 3.67
N PRO A 28 -0.37 -13.97 3.61
CA PRO A 28 -0.93 -14.69 2.46
C PRO A 28 -1.02 -13.83 1.19
N GLY A 29 -0.80 -12.51 1.30
CA GLY A 29 -1.07 -11.55 0.24
C GLY A 29 -2.56 -11.26 0.08
N VAL A 30 -2.86 -10.10 -0.51
CA VAL A 30 -4.24 -9.60 -0.66
C VAL A 30 -5.14 -10.58 -1.44
N PRO A 31 -4.72 -11.15 -2.60
CA PRO A 31 -5.61 -12.01 -3.38
C PRO A 31 -5.99 -13.30 -2.66
N SER A 32 -5.04 -14.00 -2.02
CA SER A 32 -5.36 -15.23 -1.29
C SER A 32 -6.20 -14.93 -0.03
N PHE A 33 -5.86 -13.86 0.69
CA PHE A 33 -6.65 -13.43 1.85
C PHE A 33 -8.12 -13.20 1.51
N GLU A 34 -8.42 -12.42 0.47
CA GLU A 34 -9.80 -12.11 0.08
C GLU A 34 -10.53 -13.32 -0.50
N ARG A 35 -9.84 -14.18 -1.26
CA ARG A 35 -10.42 -15.40 -1.83
C ARG A 35 -10.81 -16.41 -0.75
N VAL A 36 -9.93 -16.63 0.24
CA VAL A 36 -10.20 -17.52 1.37
C VAL A 36 -11.37 -17.01 2.19
N LEU A 37 -11.38 -15.71 2.54
CA LEU A 37 -12.47 -15.12 3.32
C LEU A 37 -13.81 -15.19 2.58
N GLY A 38 -13.84 -14.80 1.31
CA GLY A 38 -15.04 -14.88 0.48
C GLY A 38 -15.56 -16.31 0.34
N GLY A 39 -14.64 -17.28 0.20
CA GLY A 39 -14.97 -18.71 0.15
C GLY A 39 -15.60 -19.23 1.43
N VAL A 40 -15.00 -18.95 2.59
CA VAL A 40 -15.52 -19.38 3.90
C VAL A 40 -16.92 -18.81 4.15
N VAL A 41 -17.12 -17.51 3.89
CA VAL A 41 -18.42 -16.85 4.07
C VAL A 41 -19.47 -17.44 3.13
N SER A 42 -19.16 -17.55 1.84
CA SER A 42 -20.11 -18.04 0.84
C SER A 42 -20.53 -19.49 1.11
N HIS A 43 -19.59 -20.37 1.47
CA HIS A 43 -19.90 -21.75 1.82
C HIS A 43 -20.65 -21.86 3.15
N SER A 44 -20.34 -21.02 4.14
CA SER A 44 -21.09 -21.02 5.41
C SER A 44 -22.55 -20.64 5.19
N PHE A 45 -22.85 -19.79 4.21
CA PHE A 45 -24.23 -19.45 3.84
C PHE A 45 -24.91 -20.56 3.04
N ARG A 46 -24.23 -21.14 2.05
CA ARG A 46 -24.82 -22.15 1.14
C ARG A 46 -24.98 -23.52 1.80
N ASN A 47 -23.96 -24.00 2.49
CA ASN A 47 -23.93 -25.32 3.13
C ASN A 47 -22.85 -25.36 4.23
N ARG A 48 -23.23 -24.93 5.43
CA ARG A 48 -22.34 -24.91 6.60
C ARG A 48 -21.79 -26.29 6.95
N ASP A 49 -22.59 -27.35 6.85
CA ASP A 49 -22.17 -28.70 7.21
C ASP A 49 -21.07 -29.21 6.28
N ALA A 50 -21.19 -28.96 4.98
CA ALA A 50 -20.15 -29.29 4.01
C ALA A 50 -18.85 -28.49 4.26
N LEU A 51 -18.97 -27.22 4.64
CA LEU A 51 -17.82 -26.39 5.03
C LEU A 51 -17.13 -26.94 6.28
N VAL A 52 -17.90 -27.28 7.32
CA VAL A 52 -17.39 -27.88 8.57
C VAL A 52 -16.70 -29.21 8.29
N ALA A 53 -17.29 -30.07 7.46
CA ALA A 53 -16.68 -31.33 7.07
C ALA A 53 -15.34 -31.12 6.33
N ALA A 54 -15.27 -30.14 5.43
CA ALA A 54 -14.05 -29.83 4.69
C ALA A 54 -12.94 -29.21 5.57
N LEU A 55 -13.30 -28.30 6.48
CA LEU A 55 -12.36 -27.57 7.35
C LEU A 55 -12.08 -28.27 8.69
N GLY A 56 -12.71 -29.41 8.97
CA GLY A 56 -12.57 -30.17 10.21
C GLY A 56 -11.15 -30.67 10.48
N SER A 57 -10.40 -30.97 9.42
CA SER A 57 -9.02 -31.48 9.49
C SER A 57 -7.95 -30.38 9.51
N VAL A 58 -8.32 -29.12 9.30
CA VAL A 58 -7.36 -28.01 9.22
C VAL A 58 -6.83 -27.69 10.62
N PRO A 59 -5.50 -27.77 10.86
CA PRO A 59 -4.91 -27.47 12.16
C PRO A 59 -5.14 -26.00 12.55
N ARG A 60 -5.71 -25.75 13.73
CA ARG A 60 -6.13 -24.40 14.19
C ARG A 60 -5.23 -23.79 15.26
N GLY A 61 -4.17 -24.49 15.66
CA GLY A 61 -3.33 -24.11 16.79
C GLY A 61 -1.89 -24.58 16.66
N SER A 62 -0.98 -23.68 17.01
CA SER A 62 0.44 -23.93 17.19
C SER A 62 0.99 -22.92 18.18
N GLY A 63 1.88 -23.31 19.09
CA GLY A 63 2.39 -22.42 20.15
C GLY A 63 3.15 -21.15 19.71
N LEU A 64 3.22 -20.84 18.41
CA LEU A 64 3.82 -19.61 17.85
C LEU A 64 2.74 -18.69 17.27
N ARG A 65 2.88 -17.37 17.46
CA ARG A 65 1.96 -16.36 16.94
C ARG A 65 2.10 -16.21 15.40
N PRO A 66 1.01 -16.38 14.61
CA PRO A 66 1.05 -16.19 13.15
C PRO A 66 1.06 -14.71 12.74
N HIS A 67 1.31 -14.42 11.46
CA HIS A 67 1.07 -13.10 10.87
C HIS A 67 -0.38 -12.63 11.13
N PRO A 68 -0.65 -11.34 11.41
CA PRO A 68 -1.98 -10.85 11.76
C PRO A 68 -3.10 -11.23 10.78
N ARG A 69 -2.80 -11.22 9.47
CA ARG A 69 -3.76 -11.59 8.41
C ARG A 69 -4.08 -13.09 8.41
N ALA A 70 -3.07 -13.95 8.61
CA ALA A 70 -3.29 -15.38 8.80
C ALA A 70 -4.06 -15.67 10.09
N GLY A 71 -3.78 -14.93 11.17
CA GLY A 71 -4.56 -14.98 12.41
C GLY A 71 -6.03 -14.59 12.22
N SER A 72 -6.31 -13.58 11.39
CA SER A 72 -7.68 -13.17 11.05
C SER A 72 -8.43 -14.27 10.31
N ILE A 73 -7.78 -14.95 9.34
CA ILE A 73 -8.35 -16.11 8.65
C ILE A 73 -8.63 -17.24 9.64
N ALA A 74 -7.68 -17.56 10.52
CA ALA A 74 -7.86 -18.61 11.52
C ALA A 74 -9.06 -18.37 12.43
N ALA A 75 -9.29 -17.12 12.82
CA ALA A 75 -10.41 -16.72 13.65
C ALA A 75 -11.76 -16.81 12.90
N VAL A 76 -11.83 -16.32 11.66
CA VAL A 76 -13.05 -16.42 10.82
C VAL A 76 -13.39 -17.90 10.52
N VAL A 77 -12.39 -18.71 10.21
CA VAL A 77 -12.56 -20.17 10.04
C VAL A 77 -13.03 -20.81 11.35
N GLY A 78 -12.45 -20.42 12.48
CA GLY A 78 -12.90 -20.84 13.81
C GLY A 78 -14.38 -20.52 14.04
N ALA A 79 -14.80 -19.28 13.77
CA ALA A 79 -16.18 -18.84 13.91
C ALA A 79 -17.17 -19.63 13.02
N ALA A 80 -16.76 -19.98 11.80
CA ALA A 80 -17.59 -20.78 10.90
C ALA A 80 -17.77 -22.23 11.40
N VAL A 81 -16.69 -22.86 11.88
CA VAL A 81 -16.64 -24.31 12.15
C VAL A 81 -16.87 -24.69 13.61
N ASP A 82 -16.45 -23.85 14.56
CA ASP A 82 -16.60 -24.06 16.00
C ASP A 82 -16.97 -22.73 16.70
N PRO A 83 -18.26 -22.36 16.69
CA PRO A 83 -18.73 -21.07 17.18
C PRO A 83 -18.61 -20.90 18.71
N VAL A 84 -18.24 -21.96 19.44
CA VAL A 84 -18.10 -21.96 20.91
C VAL A 84 -16.73 -21.40 21.35
N ARG A 85 -15.82 -21.11 20.41
CA ARG A 85 -14.51 -20.53 20.71
C ARG A 85 -14.62 -19.11 21.28
N SER A 86 -13.79 -18.80 22.29
CA SER A 86 -13.70 -17.48 22.93
C SER A 86 -13.38 -16.38 21.93
N GLU A 87 -14.00 -15.19 22.11
CA GLU A 87 -13.71 -14.01 21.29
C GLU A 87 -12.22 -13.67 21.29
N GLU A 88 -11.66 -13.41 20.11
CA GLU A 88 -10.26 -13.04 20.00
C GLU A 88 -10.04 -11.58 20.47
N PRO A 89 -8.88 -11.24 21.06
CA PRO A 89 -8.63 -9.89 21.57
C PRO A 89 -8.80 -8.78 20.54
N TRP A 90 -8.56 -9.04 19.24
CA TRP A 90 -8.77 -8.05 18.17
C TRP A 90 -10.26 -7.88 17.81
N GLU A 91 -11.11 -8.86 18.12
CA GLU A 91 -12.56 -8.76 18.00
C GLU A 91 -13.12 -7.77 19.04
N THR A 92 -12.53 -7.75 20.25
CA THR A 92 -12.93 -6.90 21.38
C THR A 92 -12.02 -5.69 21.65
N ALA A 93 -10.88 -5.54 20.95
CA ALA A 93 -9.93 -4.43 21.12
C ALA A 93 -10.53 -3.03 20.94
N GLY A 94 -11.76 -2.92 20.43
CA GLY A 94 -12.53 -1.67 20.38
C GLY A 94 -13.37 -1.34 21.62
N ALA A 95 -13.40 -2.20 22.65
CA ALA A 95 -14.02 -1.92 23.95
C ALA A 95 -13.10 -1.08 24.85
N ALA A 96 -11.81 -1.05 24.56
CA ALA A 96 -10.85 -0.17 25.20
C ALA A 96 -11.00 1.27 24.65
N GLY A 97 -10.87 2.27 25.53
CA GLY A 97 -11.48 3.59 25.41
C GLY A 97 -11.11 4.43 24.17
N TRP A 98 -11.76 5.58 24.02
CA TRP A 98 -11.57 6.57 22.92
C TRP A 98 -10.11 7.01 22.69
N LEU A 99 -9.22 6.76 23.65
CA LEU A 99 -7.78 7.03 23.60
C LEU A 99 -7.00 5.99 22.77
N GLU A 100 -7.59 4.84 22.41
CA GLU A 100 -6.84 3.72 21.81
C GLU A 100 -6.86 3.63 20.28
N LEU A 101 -7.70 4.39 19.57
CA LEU A 101 -7.70 4.36 18.09
C LEU A 101 -6.57 5.24 17.52
N CYS A 102 -5.35 4.70 17.51
CA CYS A 102 -4.17 5.36 16.96
C CYS A 102 -4.30 5.59 15.43
N GLN A 103 -3.90 6.78 14.96
CA GLN A 103 -3.90 7.15 13.55
C GLN A 103 -2.95 6.33 12.66
N HIS A 104 -1.86 5.79 13.23
CA HIS A 104 -0.86 5.01 12.49
C HIS A 104 -1.35 3.62 12.10
N VAL A 105 -2.23 3.02 12.90
CA VAL A 105 -2.82 1.70 12.65
C VAL A 105 -4.30 1.81 12.26
N ALA A 106 -4.70 2.98 11.76
CA ALA A 106 -6.08 3.26 11.36
C ALA A 106 -6.63 2.24 10.36
N LEU A 107 -5.81 1.82 9.39
CA LEU A 107 -6.19 0.86 8.36
C LEU A 107 -6.29 -0.57 8.90
N ASP A 108 -5.52 -0.90 9.94
CA ASP A 108 -5.69 -2.17 10.64
C ASP A 108 -7.01 -2.23 11.40
N TYR A 109 -7.46 -1.12 11.99
CA TYR A 109 -8.79 -1.08 12.61
C TYR A 109 -9.92 -1.25 11.60
N VAL A 110 -9.76 -0.74 10.39
CA VAL A 110 -10.72 -0.93 9.30
C VAL A 110 -10.83 -2.41 8.93
N VAL A 111 -9.70 -3.07 8.65
CA VAL A 111 -9.70 -4.51 8.31
C VAL A 111 -10.15 -5.36 9.50
N GLY A 112 -9.65 -5.06 10.71
CA GLY A 112 -10.04 -5.78 11.92
C GLY A 112 -11.52 -5.62 12.27
N ALA A 113 -12.12 -4.45 12.05
CA ALA A 113 -13.56 -4.26 12.23
C ALA A 113 -14.38 -5.13 11.28
N ARG A 114 -13.98 -5.21 10.00
CA ARG A 114 -14.61 -6.09 9.02
C ARG A 114 -14.49 -7.55 9.44
N MET A 115 -13.30 -8.01 9.82
CA MET A 115 -13.09 -9.40 10.23
C MET A 115 -13.90 -9.76 11.48
N GLY A 116 -14.04 -8.81 12.42
CA GLY A 116 -14.74 -9.03 13.67
C GLY A 116 -16.25 -9.12 13.46
N GLU A 117 -16.79 -8.28 12.57
CA GLU A 117 -18.19 -8.37 12.13
C GLU A 117 -18.49 -9.71 11.45
N VAL A 118 -17.62 -10.16 10.54
CA VAL A 118 -17.77 -11.46 9.86
C VAL A 118 -17.73 -12.61 10.85
N ALA A 119 -16.73 -12.65 11.73
CA ALA A 119 -16.60 -13.69 12.75
C ALA A 119 -17.82 -13.72 13.70
N ALA A 120 -18.27 -12.54 14.17
CA ALA A 120 -19.43 -12.45 15.05
C ALA A 120 -20.71 -12.97 14.39
N ARG A 121 -20.96 -12.60 13.12
CA ARG A 121 -22.13 -13.09 12.36
C ARG A 121 -22.09 -14.60 12.14
N LEU A 122 -20.92 -15.14 11.78
CA LEU A 122 -20.75 -16.60 11.61
C LEU A 122 -20.97 -17.36 12.92
N ARG A 123 -20.50 -16.82 14.05
CA ARG A 123 -20.77 -17.40 15.39
C ARG A 123 -22.25 -17.41 15.73
N ALA A 124 -22.94 -16.29 15.47
CA ALA A 124 -24.37 -16.14 15.72
C ALA A 124 -25.25 -16.95 14.76
N GLY A 125 -24.70 -17.45 13.65
CA GLY A 125 -25.48 -18.07 12.57
C GLY A 125 -26.26 -17.05 11.73
N ASP A 126 -25.89 -15.77 11.80
CA ASP A 126 -26.50 -14.72 10.99
C ASP A 126 -26.11 -14.92 9.51
N PRO A 127 -27.06 -14.80 8.56
CA PRO A 127 -26.79 -15.03 7.16
C PRO A 127 -25.84 -13.95 6.59
N VAL A 128 -24.76 -14.39 5.94
CA VAL A 128 -23.85 -13.55 5.15
C VAL A 128 -23.61 -14.22 3.80
N PRO A 129 -24.38 -13.86 2.75
CA PRO A 129 -24.29 -14.53 1.45
C PRO A 129 -22.90 -14.51 0.80
N PHE A 130 -22.22 -13.36 0.85
CA PHE A 130 -20.86 -13.11 0.36
C PHE A 130 -20.41 -11.72 0.84
N LEU A 131 -19.13 -11.41 0.77
CA LEU A 131 -18.61 -10.11 1.24
C LEU A 131 -18.75 -9.04 0.14
N LEU A 132 -19.43 -7.93 0.46
CA LEU A 132 -19.59 -6.76 -0.42
C LEU A 132 -18.23 -6.17 -0.80
N SER A 133 -17.27 -6.17 0.13
CA SER A 133 -15.97 -5.56 -0.10
C SER A 133 -14.96 -6.44 -0.83
N THR A 134 -15.36 -7.63 -1.32
CA THR A 134 -14.49 -8.53 -2.09
C THR A 134 -13.93 -7.77 -3.31
N PRO A 135 -12.60 -7.63 -3.48
CA PRO A 135 -12.07 -6.89 -4.61
C PRO A 135 -12.49 -7.48 -5.96
N SER A 136 -12.76 -6.61 -6.94
CA SER A 136 -12.98 -7.00 -8.34
C SER A 136 -11.68 -7.34 -9.08
N GLY A 137 -10.53 -7.04 -8.46
CA GLY A 137 -9.21 -7.29 -9.00
C GLY A 137 -8.10 -7.29 -7.93
N PRO A 138 -6.82 -7.35 -8.33
CA PRO A 138 -5.71 -7.57 -7.41
C PRO A 138 -5.35 -6.35 -6.56
N THR A 139 -5.81 -5.15 -6.93
CA THR A 139 -5.44 -3.88 -6.27
C THR A 139 -6.23 -3.63 -4.98
N GLY A 140 -7.26 -4.42 -4.70
CA GLY A 140 -8.22 -4.15 -3.64
C GLY A 140 -9.42 -3.31 -4.08
N ALA A 141 -9.43 -2.77 -5.31
CA ALA A 141 -10.56 -2.00 -5.83
C ALA A 141 -11.81 -2.87 -6.00
N VAL A 142 -12.97 -2.25 -5.77
CA VAL A 142 -14.28 -2.81 -6.09
C VAL A 142 -14.86 -1.95 -7.21
N ALA A 143 -15.33 -2.58 -8.29
CA ALA A 143 -16.00 -1.85 -9.34
C ALA A 143 -17.36 -1.33 -8.83
N PRO A 144 -17.75 -0.09 -9.17
CA PRO A 144 -19.04 0.48 -8.75
C PRO A 144 -20.22 -0.44 -9.02
N TYR A 145 -20.30 -0.99 -10.23
CA TYR A 145 -21.41 -1.86 -10.63
C TYR A 145 -21.42 -3.18 -9.86
N ASP A 146 -20.26 -3.80 -9.60
CA ASP A 146 -20.17 -5.03 -8.81
C ASP A 146 -20.70 -4.82 -7.39
N LEU A 147 -20.40 -3.67 -6.75
CA LEU A 147 -20.95 -3.35 -5.43
C LEU A 147 -22.48 -3.24 -5.47
N VAL A 148 -23.02 -2.57 -6.48
CA VAL A 148 -24.49 -2.40 -6.63
C VAL A 148 -25.16 -3.74 -6.91
N ALA A 149 -24.58 -4.57 -7.78
CA ALA A 149 -25.07 -5.91 -8.08
C ALA A 149 -25.09 -6.81 -6.82
N ARG A 150 -24.04 -6.72 -6.00
CA ARG A 150 -23.97 -7.41 -4.70
C ARG A 150 -25.07 -6.95 -3.74
N LEU A 151 -25.32 -5.65 -3.66
CA LEU A 151 -26.40 -5.11 -2.82
C LEU A 151 -27.80 -5.50 -3.32
N ALA A 152 -28.01 -5.53 -4.65
CA ALA A 152 -29.26 -6.00 -5.23
C ALA A 152 -29.57 -7.45 -4.85
N GLU A 153 -28.54 -8.29 -4.78
CA GLU A 153 -28.67 -9.68 -4.37
C GLU A 153 -28.91 -9.82 -2.86
N TYR A 154 -28.29 -8.98 -2.02
CA TYR A 154 -28.65 -8.86 -0.60
C TYR A 154 -30.13 -8.50 -0.42
N GLU A 155 -30.65 -7.54 -1.20
CA GLU A 155 -32.06 -7.16 -1.20
C GLU A 155 -32.97 -8.33 -1.59
N ARG A 156 -32.62 -9.03 -2.68
CA ARG A 156 -33.38 -10.18 -3.18
C ARG A 156 -33.47 -11.29 -2.13
N LEU A 157 -32.39 -11.51 -1.37
CA LEU A 157 -32.32 -12.50 -0.30
C LEU A 157 -32.96 -12.01 1.02
N GLY A 158 -33.37 -10.74 1.11
CA GLY A 158 -33.91 -10.17 2.34
C GLY A 158 -32.89 -10.06 3.48
N VAL A 159 -31.59 -10.06 3.16
CA VAL A 159 -30.50 -10.00 4.14
C VAL A 159 -29.97 -8.57 4.22
N ARG A 160 -29.70 -8.09 5.44
CA ARG A 160 -29.09 -6.77 5.63
C ARG A 160 -27.56 -6.87 5.64
N PRO A 161 -26.86 -6.01 4.88
CA PRO A 161 -25.40 -5.99 4.86
C PRO A 161 -24.83 -5.57 6.22
N GLY A 162 -23.63 -6.06 6.52
CA GLY A 162 -22.90 -5.63 7.71
C GLY A 162 -22.30 -4.23 7.51
N PRO A 163 -22.38 -3.32 8.51
CA PRO A 163 -21.87 -1.97 8.36
C PRO A 163 -20.34 -1.88 8.18
N ALA A 164 -19.55 -2.82 8.71
CA ALA A 164 -18.09 -2.82 8.55
C ALA A 164 -17.67 -3.35 7.17
N ASP A 165 -18.30 -4.41 6.67
CA ASP A 165 -18.03 -4.91 5.31
C ASP A 165 -18.53 -3.93 4.23
N LEU A 166 -19.72 -3.35 4.38
CA LEU A 166 -20.18 -2.28 3.50
C LEU A 166 -19.26 -1.04 3.59
N GLY A 167 -18.84 -0.67 4.80
CA GLY A 167 -17.88 0.43 4.99
C GLY A 167 -16.58 0.17 4.23
N GLN A 168 -16.02 -1.04 4.32
CA GLN A 168 -14.83 -1.40 3.56
C GLN A 168 -15.07 -1.40 2.05
N ALA A 169 -16.26 -1.82 1.59
CA ALA A 169 -16.63 -1.77 0.18
C ALA A 169 -16.65 -0.32 -0.34
N LEU A 170 -17.23 0.61 0.42
CA LEU A 170 -17.25 2.03 0.05
C LEU A 170 -15.83 2.63 -0.04
N LEU A 171 -14.92 2.27 0.87
CA LEU A 171 -13.51 2.71 0.80
C LEU A 171 -12.77 2.15 -0.43
N ARG A 172 -13.23 1.03 -0.98
CA ARG A 172 -12.65 0.37 -2.16
C ARG A 172 -13.28 0.80 -3.49
N VAL A 173 -14.40 1.53 -3.44
CA VAL A 173 -15.06 2.13 -4.59
C VAL A 173 -14.64 3.59 -4.72
N GLY A 174 -14.30 3.99 -5.94
CA GLY A 174 -13.88 5.35 -6.26
C GLY A 174 -13.61 5.49 -7.76
N GLY A 175 -13.02 6.61 -8.16
CA GLY A 175 -12.72 6.90 -9.56
C GLY A 175 -13.78 7.77 -10.24
N PRO A 176 -13.79 7.83 -11.58
CA PRO A 176 -14.80 8.57 -12.34
C PRO A 176 -16.22 8.12 -11.98
N VAL A 177 -17.13 9.08 -11.86
CA VAL A 177 -18.54 8.79 -11.59
C VAL A 177 -19.10 7.95 -12.73
N ASP A 178 -19.66 6.80 -12.40
CA ASP A 178 -20.43 5.95 -13.30
C ASP A 178 -21.93 6.24 -13.13
N PRO A 179 -22.57 6.95 -14.08
CA PRO A 179 -23.98 7.30 -13.96
C PRO A 179 -24.92 6.09 -13.97
N GLU A 180 -24.49 4.98 -14.58
CA GLU A 180 -25.29 3.75 -14.62
C GLU A 180 -25.28 3.06 -13.25
N ALA A 181 -24.11 2.90 -12.64
CA ALA A 181 -24.00 2.37 -11.29
C ALA A 181 -24.76 3.24 -10.27
N VAL A 182 -24.73 4.57 -10.40
CA VAL A 182 -25.51 5.49 -9.57
C VAL A 182 -27.02 5.22 -9.70
N ARG A 183 -27.55 5.19 -10.94
CA ARG A 183 -28.99 4.92 -11.17
C ARG A 183 -29.40 3.54 -10.67
N ALA A 184 -28.56 2.54 -10.86
CA ALA A 184 -28.82 1.18 -10.37
C ALA A 184 -28.87 1.15 -8.84
N ALA A 185 -27.98 1.88 -8.15
CA ALA A 185 -27.99 2.00 -6.70
C ALA A 185 -29.24 2.72 -6.16
N GLU A 186 -29.69 3.78 -6.84
CA GLU A 186 -30.93 4.51 -6.51
C GLU A 186 -32.19 3.65 -6.67
N GLY A 187 -32.16 2.67 -7.57
CA GLY A 187 -33.27 1.74 -7.79
C GLY A 187 -33.45 0.69 -6.69
N LEU A 188 -32.49 0.55 -5.77
CA LEU A 188 -32.58 -0.38 -4.65
C LEU A 188 -33.54 0.16 -3.57
N ARG A 189 -34.35 -0.73 -3.00
CA ARG A 189 -35.25 -0.45 -1.87
C ARG A 189 -34.52 -0.48 -0.53
N LEU A 190 -33.37 -1.16 -0.45
CA LEU A 190 -32.49 -1.13 0.72
C LEU A 190 -32.00 0.30 1.00
N ALA A 191 -32.01 0.72 2.27
CA ALA A 191 -31.51 2.03 2.69
C ALA A 191 -30.02 2.23 2.32
N GLU A 192 -29.25 1.14 2.28
CA GLU A 192 -27.86 1.14 1.85
C GLU A 192 -27.69 1.51 0.37
N GLY A 193 -28.69 1.29 -0.48
CA GLY A 193 -28.68 1.67 -1.89
C GLY A 193 -28.57 3.18 -2.10
N ALA A 194 -29.41 3.95 -1.41
CA ALA A 194 -29.34 5.42 -1.43
C ALA A 194 -27.96 5.93 -0.95
N ARG A 195 -27.42 5.32 0.11
CA ARG A 195 -26.08 5.64 0.60
C ARG A 195 -24.98 5.37 -0.42
N VAL A 196 -25.05 4.23 -1.13
CA VAL A 196 -24.07 3.89 -2.18
C VAL A 196 -24.21 4.84 -3.36
N ALA A 197 -25.42 5.19 -3.78
CA ALA A 197 -25.65 6.18 -4.82
C ALA A 197 -25.03 7.54 -4.46
N ASP A 198 -25.27 8.03 -3.23
CA ASP A 198 -24.68 9.28 -2.73
C ASP A 198 -23.15 9.24 -2.74
N TRP A 199 -22.56 8.13 -2.29
CA TRP A 199 -21.11 7.92 -2.29
C TRP A 199 -20.51 7.91 -3.69
N LEU A 200 -21.16 7.23 -4.63
CA LEU A 200 -20.75 7.16 -6.03
C LEU A 200 -20.83 8.54 -6.71
N ARG A 201 -21.89 9.33 -6.45
CA ARG A 201 -22.02 10.69 -6.97
C ARG A 201 -20.93 11.63 -6.46
N GLN A 202 -20.43 11.41 -5.24
CA GLN A 202 -19.33 12.16 -4.65
C GLN A 202 -17.94 11.72 -5.17
N GLY A 203 -17.86 10.65 -5.97
CA GLY A 203 -16.60 10.11 -6.47
C GLY A 203 -15.83 9.25 -5.45
N GLY A 204 -16.48 8.86 -4.35
CA GLY A 204 -15.90 8.06 -3.29
C GLY A 204 -15.36 8.87 -2.12
N LEU A 205 -14.33 8.35 -1.44
CA LEU A 205 -13.74 9.00 -0.27
C LEU A 205 -13.11 10.35 -0.69
N PRO A 206 -13.32 11.45 0.04
CA PRO A 206 -12.66 12.72 -0.25
C PRO A 206 -11.15 12.63 -0.11
N ARG A 207 -10.41 13.39 -0.93
CA ARG A 207 -8.96 13.50 -0.83
C ARG A 207 -8.59 14.62 0.14
N PRO A 208 -7.96 14.32 1.29
CA PRO A 208 -7.54 15.36 2.20
C PRO A 208 -6.37 16.15 1.60
N ALA A 209 -6.27 17.44 1.96
CA ALA A 209 -5.08 18.21 1.70
C ALA A 209 -3.90 17.59 2.47
N SER A 210 -2.75 17.45 1.82
CA SER A 210 -1.53 16.91 2.41
C SER A 210 -0.49 18.00 2.61
N TRP A 211 0.36 17.84 3.63
CA TRP A 211 1.58 18.64 3.78
C TRP A 211 2.80 17.74 3.93
N ARG A 212 3.93 18.26 3.50
CA ARG A 212 5.24 17.64 3.63
C ARG A 212 5.95 18.27 4.82
N GLU A 213 6.58 17.45 5.66
CA GLU A 213 7.36 17.94 6.79
C GLU A 213 8.63 17.13 7.00
N ARG A 214 9.69 17.82 7.43
CA ARG A 214 10.92 17.17 7.89
C ARG A 214 10.74 16.76 9.34
N GLU A 215 11.27 15.59 9.69
CA GLU A 215 11.36 15.12 11.07
C GLU A 215 12.12 16.13 11.92
N ALA A 216 11.49 16.55 13.03
CA ALA A 216 12.06 17.52 13.94
C ALA A 216 13.38 17.06 14.55
N GLY A 217 14.27 18.01 14.81
CA GLY A 217 15.60 17.79 15.36
C GLY A 217 16.72 17.89 14.31
N GLU A 218 17.94 18.07 14.80
CA GLU A 218 19.13 18.06 13.95
C GLU A 218 19.43 16.63 13.45
N PRO A 219 20.03 16.48 12.25
CA PRO A 219 20.41 15.17 11.74
C PRO A 219 21.42 14.48 12.65
N GLU A 220 21.03 13.35 13.23
CA GLU A 220 21.88 12.53 14.08
C GLU A 220 22.40 11.26 13.36
N ARG A 221 23.34 10.56 13.99
CA ARG A 221 23.83 9.29 13.46
C ARG A 221 22.70 8.25 13.39
N PRO A 222 22.76 7.31 12.44
CA PRO A 222 21.80 6.21 12.36
C PRO A 222 21.64 5.52 13.71
N SER A 223 20.40 5.23 14.11
CA SER A 223 20.09 4.57 15.37
C SER A 223 19.51 3.20 15.12
N ARG A 224 19.96 2.18 15.86
CA ARG A 224 19.33 0.85 15.82
C ARG A 224 18.07 0.76 16.68
N ARG A 225 17.74 1.83 17.40
CA ARG A 225 16.55 1.88 18.24
C ARG A 225 15.34 2.12 17.33
N ARG A 226 14.46 1.11 17.24
CA ARG A 226 13.16 1.23 16.56
C ARG A 226 12.39 2.46 17.06
N GLY A 227 11.85 3.22 16.13
CA GLY A 227 11.08 4.43 16.43
C GLY A 227 11.92 5.63 16.89
N ALA A 228 13.26 5.55 16.85
CA ALA A 228 14.09 6.73 17.08
C ALA A 228 13.82 7.79 16.01
N ARG A 229 13.73 9.05 16.46
CA ARG A 229 13.70 10.23 15.61
C ARG A 229 15.10 10.80 15.61
N ILE A 230 15.70 10.94 14.43
CA ILE A 230 17.09 11.35 14.28
C ILE A 230 17.23 12.53 13.32
N GLY A 231 16.13 13.25 13.03
CA GLY A 231 16.12 14.51 12.27
C GLY A 231 16.38 14.36 10.76
N ARG A 232 16.20 13.14 10.23
CA ARG A 232 16.66 12.74 8.88
C ARG A 232 15.56 12.25 7.95
N ARG A 233 14.30 12.33 8.38
CA ARG A 233 13.20 11.85 7.56
C ARG A 233 12.39 13.00 6.99
N ILE A 234 11.81 12.76 5.83
CA ILE A 234 10.79 13.59 5.23
C ILE A 234 9.53 12.73 5.23
N LEU A 235 8.47 13.26 5.83
CA LEU A 235 7.21 12.57 6.03
C LEU A 235 6.09 13.41 5.42
N VAL A 236 4.93 12.78 5.25
CA VAL A 236 3.73 13.43 4.72
C VAL A 236 2.61 13.25 5.72
N GLY A 237 2.01 14.36 6.13
CA GLY A 237 0.77 14.40 6.89
C GLY A 237 -0.41 14.79 5.99
N HIS A 238 -1.62 14.64 6.50
CA HIS A 238 -2.81 15.13 5.80
C HIS A 238 -3.91 15.58 6.76
N GLU A 239 -4.76 16.49 6.30
CA GLU A 239 -5.89 17.02 7.05
C GLU A 239 -6.96 15.96 7.33
N ALA A 240 -7.89 16.25 8.23
CA ALA A 240 -9.01 15.35 8.48
C ALA A 240 -9.80 15.06 7.19
N ILE A 241 -10.32 13.84 7.08
CA ILE A 241 -11.16 13.42 5.95
C ILE A 241 -12.61 13.59 6.36
N GLU A 242 -13.41 14.20 5.50
CA GLU A 242 -14.84 14.37 5.73
C GLU A 242 -15.61 13.04 5.62
N GLY A 243 -16.82 12.99 6.18
CA GLY A 243 -17.69 11.80 6.07
C GLY A 243 -17.51 10.74 7.16
N ARG A 244 -16.70 10.99 8.20
CA ARG A 244 -16.48 10.08 9.34
C ARG A 244 -17.77 9.47 9.92
N GLY A 245 -18.83 10.27 10.05
CA GLY A 245 -20.10 9.86 10.65
C GLY A 245 -20.85 8.79 9.85
N ALA A 246 -20.52 8.60 8.58
CA ALA A 246 -21.09 7.55 7.74
C ALA A 246 -20.48 6.17 8.04
N PHE A 247 -19.36 6.09 8.77
CA PHE A 247 -18.62 4.84 8.96
C PHE A 247 -18.70 4.33 10.41
N PRO A 248 -18.54 3.00 10.61
CA PRO A 248 -18.46 2.43 11.95
C PRO A 248 -17.41 3.13 12.81
N ARG A 249 -17.66 3.22 14.12
CA ARG A 249 -16.76 3.91 15.05
C ARG A 249 -15.30 3.43 14.99
N ARG A 250 -15.05 2.16 14.64
CA ARG A 250 -13.69 1.61 14.48
C ARG A 250 -12.91 2.22 13.31
N PHE A 251 -13.60 2.79 12.31
CA PHE A 251 -12.96 3.43 11.16
C PHE A 251 -12.55 4.87 11.47
N TRP A 252 -13.02 5.43 12.59
CA TRP A 252 -12.94 6.86 12.86
C TRP A 252 -11.53 7.43 12.94
N SER A 253 -10.51 6.62 13.24
CA SER A 253 -9.11 7.05 13.21
C SER A 253 -8.59 7.31 11.80
N LEU A 254 -9.16 6.65 10.76
CA LEU A 254 -8.82 6.92 9.36
C LEU A 254 -9.17 8.36 8.97
N PHE A 255 -10.30 8.86 9.49
CA PHE A 255 -10.83 10.18 9.15
C PHE A 255 -10.19 11.33 9.94
N ARG A 256 -9.35 11.04 10.93
CA ARG A 256 -8.64 12.09 11.67
C ARG A 256 -7.52 12.68 10.82
N LYS A 257 -7.15 13.92 11.16
CA LYS A 257 -5.87 14.50 10.72
C LYS A 257 -4.75 13.50 11.01
N PHE A 258 -3.90 13.25 10.03
CA PHE A 258 -2.74 12.38 10.17
C PHE A 258 -1.48 13.20 10.40
N GLU A 259 -0.96 13.14 11.61
CA GLU A 259 0.29 13.81 11.99
C GLU A 259 1.43 12.78 12.08
N PRO A 260 2.33 12.71 11.08
CA PRO A 260 3.29 11.62 10.97
C PRO A 260 4.36 11.66 12.06
N GLN A 261 4.53 12.81 12.72
CA GLN A 261 5.42 12.99 13.86
C GLN A 261 4.72 12.85 15.22
N LEU A 262 3.47 12.40 15.31
CA LEU A 262 2.87 12.15 16.63
C LEU A 262 3.51 10.90 17.25
N SER A 263 4.06 11.00 18.47
CA SER A 263 4.70 9.85 19.13
C SER A 263 3.67 8.78 19.46
N CYS A 264 3.99 7.52 19.14
CA CYS A 264 3.09 6.40 19.41
C CYS A 264 3.85 5.13 19.79
N PRO A 265 3.40 4.38 20.83
CA PRO A 265 3.98 3.08 21.19
C PRO A 265 3.98 2.06 20.03
N HIS A 266 3.04 2.18 19.08
CA HIS A 266 2.95 1.32 17.90
C HIS A 266 4.20 1.38 17.01
N TRP A 267 5.01 2.44 17.09
CA TRP A 267 6.29 2.53 16.36
C TRP A 267 7.35 1.54 16.86
N SER A 268 7.12 0.95 18.04
CA SER A 268 7.98 -0.09 18.62
C SER A 268 7.48 -1.50 18.32
N LEU A 269 6.27 -1.64 17.76
CA LEU A 269 5.67 -2.92 17.38
C LEU A 269 6.24 -3.43 16.05
N PRO A 270 6.16 -4.75 15.78
CA PRO A 270 6.57 -5.31 14.51
C PRO A 270 5.87 -4.61 13.35
N ASP A 271 6.67 -4.33 12.33
CA ASP A 271 6.31 -3.52 11.19
C ASP A 271 5.19 -4.16 10.35
N GLN A 272 4.05 -3.47 10.21
CA GLN A 272 2.91 -3.90 9.39
C GLN A 272 2.86 -3.15 8.06
N ARG A 273 4.02 -3.01 7.41
CA ARG A 273 4.15 -2.60 6.00
C ARG A 273 3.65 -3.70 5.07
N ASP A 274 2.34 -3.92 5.04
CA ASP A 274 1.73 -4.93 4.19
C ASP A 274 0.94 -4.34 3.02
N ALA A 275 0.72 -5.16 1.99
CA ALA A 275 -0.08 -4.76 0.83
C ALA A 275 -1.57 -4.58 1.17
N HIS A 276 -2.04 -5.13 2.31
CA HIS A 276 -3.43 -5.02 2.76
C HIS A 276 -3.78 -3.58 3.15
N THR A 277 -2.84 -2.84 3.70
CA THR A 277 -2.97 -1.40 3.97
C THR A 277 -3.31 -0.63 2.69
N VAL A 278 -2.64 -0.95 1.58
CA VAL A 278 -2.87 -0.32 0.29
C VAL A 278 -4.20 -0.78 -0.32
N ALA A 279 -4.48 -2.09 -0.25
CA ALA A 279 -5.73 -2.66 -0.74
C ALA A 279 -6.98 -2.24 0.06
N ALA A 280 -6.81 -1.66 1.24
CA ALA A 280 -7.89 -1.06 2.00
C ALA A 280 -8.36 0.28 1.40
N LEU A 281 -7.46 0.99 0.70
CA LEU A 281 -7.67 2.31 0.09
C LEU A 281 -7.10 2.38 -1.35
N PRO A 282 -7.62 1.56 -2.28
CA PRO A 282 -7.06 1.44 -3.64
C PRO A 282 -7.13 2.75 -4.46
N TRP A 283 -7.98 3.70 -4.08
CA TRP A 283 -8.12 5.01 -4.73
C TRP A 283 -7.36 6.13 -4.02
N HIS A 284 -6.74 5.84 -2.86
CA HIS A 284 -6.02 6.80 -2.00
C HIS A 284 -4.63 6.29 -1.61
N PRO A 285 -3.76 5.94 -2.58
CA PRO A 285 -2.42 5.45 -2.29
C PRO A 285 -1.56 6.50 -1.57
N GLU A 286 -1.81 7.81 -1.74
CA GLU A 286 -1.14 8.85 -0.95
C GLU A 286 -1.46 8.77 0.55
N THR A 287 -2.73 8.54 0.90
CA THR A 287 -3.18 8.39 2.29
C THR A 287 -2.62 7.11 2.92
N ALA A 288 -2.52 6.03 2.14
CA ALA A 288 -1.90 4.78 2.57
C ALA A 288 -0.38 4.95 2.72
N ALA A 289 0.30 5.50 1.71
CA ALA A 289 1.75 5.71 1.70
C ALA A 289 2.19 6.60 2.86
N ALA A 290 1.50 7.71 3.12
CA ALA A 290 1.79 8.63 4.22
C ALA A 290 1.89 7.91 5.58
N ARG A 291 1.00 6.94 5.83
CA ARG A 291 1.00 6.13 7.07
C ARG A 291 2.10 5.09 7.13
N LEU A 292 2.61 4.66 5.98
CA LEU A 292 3.67 3.68 5.88
C LEU A 292 5.07 4.31 5.93
N LEU A 293 5.22 5.61 5.61
CA LEU A 293 6.51 6.29 5.45
C LEU A 293 7.47 6.10 6.63
N THR A 294 7.00 6.19 7.88
CA THR A 294 7.86 5.99 9.06
C THR A 294 8.50 4.59 9.07
N GLY A 295 7.76 3.56 8.69
CA GLY A 295 8.27 2.20 8.55
C GLY A 295 9.27 2.08 7.40
N VAL A 296 8.95 2.64 6.22
CA VAL A 296 9.83 2.54 5.04
C VAL A 296 11.15 3.28 5.27
N ALA A 297 11.08 4.47 5.87
CA ALA A 297 12.25 5.25 6.22
C ALA A 297 13.19 4.48 7.16
N SER A 298 12.63 3.75 8.13
CA SER A 298 13.42 2.93 9.07
C SER A 298 14.25 1.82 8.39
N ALA A 299 13.80 1.31 7.24
CA ALA A 299 14.56 0.33 6.47
C ALA A 299 15.76 0.95 5.73
N ALA A 300 15.74 2.27 5.50
CA ALA A 300 16.87 3.02 4.94
C ALA A 300 17.86 3.47 6.03
N ASP A 301 17.39 3.94 7.19
CA ASP A 301 18.22 4.63 8.19
C ASP A 301 18.40 3.91 9.55
N GLN A 302 17.72 2.78 9.82
CA GLN A 302 17.83 2.03 11.09
C GLN A 302 18.13 0.53 10.92
N ASP A 303 18.58 0.09 9.74
CA ASP A 303 18.80 -1.33 9.41
C ASP A 303 17.54 -2.20 9.69
N GLY A 304 16.35 -1.64 9.48
CA GLY A 304 15.07 -2.30 9.74
C GLY A 304 14.84 -3.56 8.89
N SER A 305 14.04 -4.50 9.40
CA SER A 305 13.60 -5.67 8.62
C SER A 305 12.69 -5.23 7.48
N GLY A 306 13.01 -5.55 6.23
CA GLY A 306 12.22 -5.10 5.08
C GLY A 306 10.81 -5.70 4.99
N ALA A 307 9.92 -5.09 4.23
CA ALA A 307 8.58 -5.61 3.94
C ALA A 307 8.11 -5.07 2.57
N PRO A 308 8.56 -5.66 1.46
CA PRO A 308 8.52 -5.00 0.16
C PRO A 308 7.13 -4.88 -0.49
N ALA A 309 6.19 -5.75 -0.11
CA ALA A 309 4.97 -5.99 -0.88
C ALA A 309 4.10 -4.74 -1.07
N PHE A 310 4.11 -3.80 -0.11
CA PHE A 310 3.32 -2.57 -0.22
C PHE A 310 3.83 -1.62 -1.32
N LEU A 311 5.13 -1.62 -1.68
CA LEU A 311 5.68 -0.70 -2.69
C LEU A 311 5.09 -0.99 -4.07
N GLU A 312 5.06 -2.27 -4.44
CA GLU A 312 4.45 -2.71 -5.70
C GLU A 312 2.93 -2.50 -5.66
N ALA A 313 2.28 -2.73 -4.51
CA ALA A 313 0.87 -2.44 -4.35
C ALA A 313 0.57 -0.94 -4.56
N LEU A 314 1.35 -0.02 -3.98
CA LEU A 314 1.19 1.43 -4.18
C LEU A 314 1.27 1.81 -5.66
N ALA A 315 2.23 1.23 -6.40
CA ALA A 315 2.39 1.48 -7.82
C ALA A 315 1.25 0.87 -8.67
N ALA A 316 0.68 -0.27 -8.24
CA ALA A 316 -0.37 -0.99 -8.96
C ALA A 316 -1.77 -0.35 -8.83
N THR A 317 -2.04 0.40 -7.75
CA THR A 317 -3.35 1.06 -7.53
C THR A 317 -3.77 2.02 -8.65
N ASP A 318 -4.99 2.52 -8.62
CA ASP A 318 -5.54 3.46 -9.62
C ASP A 318 -5.65 4.91 -9.12
N GLY A 319 -5.46 5.16 -7.81
CA GLY A 319 -5.33 6.52 -7.28
C GLY A 319 -4.07 7.25 -7.77
N PRO A 320 -3.91 8.57 -7.56
CA PRO A 320 -2.75 9.34 -8.02
C PRO A 320 -1.48 8.97 -7.24
N ALA A 321 -0.31 9.05 -7.87
CA ALA A 321 0.97 8.97 -7.17
C ALA A 321 1.49 10.40 -6.95
N GLY A 322 1.58 10.83 -5.71
CA GLY A 322 2.03 12.16 -5.28
C GLY A 322 3.26 12.06 -4.36
N PRO A 323 3.49 13.07 -3.49
CA PRO A 323 4.68 13.11 -2.63
C PRO A 323 4.86 11.89 -1.75
N ALA A 324 3.80 11.34 -1.14
CA ALA A 324 3.94 10.23 -0.21
C ALA A 324 4.35 8.92 -0.92
N VAL A 325 3.75 8.62 -2.08
CA VAL A 325 4.14 7.45 -2.89
C VAL A 325 5.57 7.60 -3.40
N HIS A 326 5.95 8.78 -3.91
CA HIS A 326 7.32 8.99 -4.42
C HIS A 326 8.36 8.94 -3.29
N LEU A 327 8.06 9.46 -2.10
CA LEU A 327 8.92 9.30 -0.92
C LEU A 327 9.06 7.82 -0.50
N ALA A 328 7.97 7.03 -0.54
CA ALA A 328 8.04 5.61 -0.25
C ALA A 328 8.97 4.87 -1.22
N VAL A 329 8.89 5.19 -2.53
CA VAL A 329 9.81 4.66 -3.55
C VAL A 329 11.24 5.14 -3.29
N ALA A 330 11.46 6.43 -2.98
CA ALA A 330 12.78 6.99 -2.68
C ALA A 330 13.48 6.26 -1.52
N TYR A 331 12.76 6.05 -0.41
CA TYR A 331 13.26 5.26 0.71
C TYR A 331 13.54 3.80 0.33
N GLY A 332 12.64 3.18 -0.43
CA GLY A 332 12.79 1.82 -0.91
C GLY A 332 14.04 1.63 -1.78
N LEU A 333 14.34 2.57 -2.69
CA LEU A 333 15.49 2.50 -3.61
C LEU A 333 16.85 2.49 -2.90
N ALA A 334 16.94 3.04 -1.69
CA ALA A 334 18.16 3.01 -0.87
C ALA A 334 18.00 2.22 0.43
N SER A 335 16.97 1.36 0.49
CA SER A 335 16.69 0.50 1.64
C SER A 335 17.83 -0.51 1.85
N VAL A 336 18.16 -0.84 3.10
CA VAL A 336 19.22 -1.79 3.44
C VAL A 336 18.86 -3.23 3.04
N PRO A 337 17.64 -3.73 3.31
CA PRO A 337 17.16 -4.99 2.74
C PRO A 337 17.11 -4.97 1.20
N GLU A 338 17.75 -5.94 0.58
CA GLU A 338 17.76 -6.09 -0.89
C GLU A 338 16.35 -6.26 -1.47
N ARG A 339 15.52 -7.07 -0.83
CA ARG A 339 14.12 -7.28 -1.22
C ARG A 339 13.31 -5.98 -1.32
N ASP A 340 13.59 -5.00 -0.46
CA ASP A 340 12.91 -3.70 -0.47
C ASP A 340 13.39 -2.86 -1.67
N ARG A 341 14.69 -2.92 -1.98
CA ARG A 341 15.25 -2.25 -3.16
C ARG A 341 14.69 -2.83 -4.45
N GLU A 342 14.64 -4.15 -4.58
CA GLU A 342 14.06 -4.81 -5.76
C GLU A 342 12.59 -4.42 -5.97
N ALA A 343 11.80 -4.38 -4.90
CA ALA A 343 10.40 -3.96 -4.98
C ALA A 343 10.26 -2.47 -5.29
N ALA A 344 11.15 -1.62 -4.78
CA ALA A 344 11.18 -0.20 -5.14
C ALA A 344 11.54 0.01 -6.62
N VAL A 345 12.44 -0.79 -7.18
CA VAL A 345 12.75 -0.80 -8.61
C VAL A 345 11.53 -1.23 -9.43
N ARG A 346 10.83 -2.31 -9.04
CA ARG A 346 9.58 -2.73 -9.69
C ARG A 346 8.49 -1.66 -9.59
N ALA A 347 8.34 -1.02 -8.43
CA ALA A 347 7.38 0.06 -8.23
C ALA A 347 7.70 1.29 -9.10
N LEU A 348 8.96 1.71 -9.18
CA LEU A 348 9.42 2.80 -10.06
C LEU A 348 9.06 2.51 -11.53
N LEU A 349 9.38 1.31 -12.00
CA LEU A 349 9.10 0.90 -13.38
C LEU A 349 7.59 0.81 -13.65
N LEU A 350 6.81 0.30 -12.70
CA LEU A 350 5.35 0.20 -12.82
C LEU A 350 4.68 1.58 -12.84
N LEU A 351 5.14 2.52 -12.01
CA LEU A 351 4.68 3.91 -12.05
C LEU A 351 5.00 4.55 -13.42
N ALA A 352 6.21 4.34 -13.94
CA ALA A 352 6.60 4.85 -15.25
C ALA A 352 5.75 4.25 -16.39
N ALA A 353 5.59 2.93 -16.41
CA ALA A 353 4.80 2.22 -17.42
C ALA A 353 3.32 2.65 -17.42
N ARG A 354 2.79 3.07 -16.26
CA ARG A 354 1.42 3.58 -16.10
C ARG A 354 1.31 5.10 -16.32
N GLY A 355 2.40 5.79 -16.68
CA GLY A 355 2.41 7.25 -16.85
C GLY A 355 2.16 8.02 -15.56
N ARG A 356 2.48 7.42 -14.40
CA ARG A 356 2.22 7.96 -13.06
C ARG A 356 3.50 8.34 -12.30
N LEU A 357 4.66 8.17 -12.91
CA LEU A 357 5.93 8.62 -12.34
C LEU A 357 6.10 10.12 -12.56
N ASP A 358 6.17 10.87 -11.47
CA ASP A 358 6.70 12.24 -11.46
C ASP A 358 8.21 12.16 -11.18
N GLY A 359 8.99 12.12 -12.26
CA GLY A 359 10.45 12.00 -12.19
C GLY A 359 11.11 13.20 -11.51
N GLU A 360 10.58 14.40 -11.73
CA GLU A 360 11.14 15.62 -11.14
C GLU A 360 10.90 15.64 -9.62
N LEU A 361 9.69 15.31 -9.17
CA LEU A 361 9.36 15.16 -7.76
C LEU A 361 10.25 14.12 -7.09
N LEU A 362 10.35 12.91 -7.66
CA LEU A 362 11.21 11.87 -7.10
C LEU A 362 12.68 12.32 -7.05
N GLY A 363 13.17 13.02 -8.09
CA GLY A 363 14.53 13.53 -8.13
C GLY A 363 14.83 14.57 -7.06
N ARG A 364 13.87 15.46 -6.76
CA ARG A 364 13.97 16.42 -5.65
C ARG A 364 13.98 15.72 -4.29
N GLU A 365 13.11 14.73 -4.08
CA GLU A 365 13.07 13.98 -2.81
C GLU A 365 14.36 13.16 -2.59
N LEU A 366 14.91 12.54 -3.64
CA LEU A 366 16.20 11.85 -3.56
C LEU A 366 17.34 12.80 -3.18
N THR A 367 17.37 13.99 -3.79
CA THR A 367 18.36 15.03 -3.49
C THR A 367 18.33 15.42 -2.01
N GLU A 368 17.15 15.74 -1.49
CA GLU A 368 17.01 16.20 -0.11
C GLU A 368 17.31 15.09 0.90
N LEU A 369 16.83 13.87 0.66
CA LEU A 369 17.13 12.72 1.53
C LEU A 369 18.62 12.33 1.51
N VAL A 370 19.33 12.54 0.40
CA VAL A 370 20.80 12.40 0.34
C VAL A 370 21.49 13.52 1.10
N GLY A 371 20.98 14.76 1.01
CA GLY A 371 21.48 15.91 1.78
C GLY A 371 21.34 15.70 3.30
N LEU A 372 20.25 15.09 3.75
CA LEU A 372 20.05 14.64 5.14
C LEU A 372 20.89 13.39 5.49
N GLY A 373 21.54 12.78 4.51
CA GLY A 373 22.33 11.55 4.60
C GLY A 373 21.50 10.29 4.88
N THR A 374 20.19 10.37 4.73
CA THR A 374 19.23 9.30 5.03
C THR A 374 19.43 8.12 4.08
N LEU A 375 19.74 8.42 2.81
CA LEU A 375 19.94 7.42 1.78
C LEU A 375 21.43 7.07 1.63
N LYS A 376 21.72 5.78 1.58
CA LYS A 376 23.05 5.27 1.25
C LYS A 376 23.23 5.34 -0.28
N VAL A 377 23.99 6.32 -0.75
CA VAL A 377 24.20 6.59 -2.19
C VAL A 377 24.65 5.37 -3.00
N PRO A 378 25.55 4.48 -2.52
CA PRO A 378 25.90 3.27 -3.27
C PRO A 378 24.69 2.37 -3.58
N LEU A 379 23.78 2.17 -2.60
CA LEU A 379 22.56 1.38 -2.77
C LEU A 379 21.60 2.05 -3.75
N LEU A 380 21.48 3.38 -3.68
CA LEU A 380 20.69 4.13 -4.65
C LEU A 380 21.22 3.92 -6.08
N ILE A 381 22.53 4.01 -6.29
CA ILE A 381 23.15 3.79 -7.60
C ILE A 381 22.90 2.37 -8.11
N GLU A 382 23.00 1.35 -7.24
CA GLU A 382 22.69 -0.04 -7.59
C GLU A 382 21.23 -0.19 -8.06
N SER A 383 20.28 0.34 -7.32
CA SER A 383 18.86 0.32 -7.69
C SER A 383 18.57 1.05 -8.99
N LEU A 384 19.18 2.22 -9.22
CA LEU A 384 19.03 2.97 -10.46
C LEU A 384 19.63 2.23 -11.66
N ARG A 385 20.75 1.52 -11.49
CA ARG A 385 21.31 0.63 -12.53
C ARG A 385 20.37 -0.53 -12.84
N ALA A 386 19.83 -1.18 -11.82
CA ALA A 386 18.90 -2.28 -11.99
C ALA A 386 17.62 -1.82 -12.72
N ALA A 387 17.08 -0.66 -12.35
CA ALA A 387 15.95 -0.04 -13.05
C ALA A 387 16.30 0.31 -14.51
N ALA A 388 17.45 0.90 -14.76
CA ALA A 388 17.87 1.29 -16.12
C ALA A 388 18.11 0.09 -17.05
N ALA A 389 18.51 -1.05 -16.49
CA ALA A 389 18.71 -2.29 -17.24
C ALA A 389 17.39 -2.97 -17.65
N ALA A 390 16.27 -2.63 -17.00
CA ALA A 390 14.96 -3.16 -17.38
C ALA A 390 14.48 -2.58 -18.72
N PRO A 391 13.65 -3.31 -19.49
CA PRO A 391 13.04 -2.80 -20.71
C PRO A 391 12.34 -1.46 -20.45
N GLN A 392 12.65 -0.44 -21.25
CA GLN A 392 12.10 0.92 -21.14
C GLN A 392 12.46 1.66 -19.84
N GLY A 393 13.25 1.05 -18.94
CA GLY A 393 13.60 1.62 -17.64
C GLY A 393 14.58 2.80 -17.72
N ALA A 394 15.41 2.85 -18.77
CA ALA A 394 16.33 3.96 -19.00
C ALA A 394 15.62 5.33 -19.06
N GLY A 395 14.42 5.40 -19.65
CA GLY A 395 13.63 6.64 -19.71
C GLY A 395 13.12 7.07 -18.33
N ALA A 396 12.62 6.11 -17.53
CA ALA A 396 12.16 6.36 -16.17
C ALA A 396 13.30 6.85 -15.27
N VAL A 397 14.45 6.19 -15.33
CA VAL A 397 15.63 6.58 -14.55
C VAL A 397 16.18 7.93 -15.00
N TRP A 398 16.18 8.22 -16.30
CA TRP A 398 16.56 9.55 -16.79
C TRP A 398 15.63 10.64 -16.27
N ALA A 399 14.30 10.44 -16.32
CA ALA A 399 13.34 11.42 -15.83
C ALA A 399 13.58 11.80 -14.36
N VAL A 400 14.03 10.83 -13.54
CA VAL A 400 14.42 11.05 -12.14
C VAL A 400 15.78 11.75 -12.04
N LEU A 401 16.79 11.25 -12.75
CA LEU A 401 18.15 11.78 -12.66
C LEU A 401 18.29 13.19 -13.23
N ALA A 402 17.49 13.58 -14.22
CA ALA A 402 17.50 14.92 -14.78
C ALA A 402 17.26 15.99 -13.69
N GLY A 403 16.31 15.75 -12.77
CA GLY A 403 16.04 16.62 -11.63
C GLY A 403 16.96 16.39 -10.42
N ALA A 404 17.44 15.15 -10.21
CA ALA A 404 18.24 14.81 -9.03
C ALA A 404 19.73 15.18 -9.18
N LEU A 405 20.29 15.05 -10.38
CA LEU A 405 21.74 15.02 -10.58
C LEU A 405 22.46 16.28 -10.10
N PRO A 406 21.97 17.52 -10.35
CA PRO A 406 22.62 18.73 -9.82
C PRO A 406 22.77 18.70 -8.30
N GLY A 407 21.68 18.41 -7.58
CA GLY A 407 21.69 18.36 -6.12
C GLY A 407 22.49 17.18 -5.57
N LEU A 408 22.44 16.02 -6.22
CA LEU A 408 23.27 14.88 -5.85
C LEU A 408 24.77 15.20 -5.99
N LEU A 409 25.21 15.93 -7.02
CA LEU A 409 26.61 16.33 -7.16
C LEU A 409 27.07 17.27 -6.04
N VAL A 410 26.16 18.12 -5.51
CA VAL A 410 26.43 19.02 -4.38
C VAL A 410 26.51 18.25 -3.06
N HIS A 411 25.56 17.35 -2.80
CA HIS A 411 25.42 16.68 -1.50
C HIS A 411 26.24 15.39 -1.35
N THR A 412 26.81 14.86 -2.44
CA THR A 412 27.60 13.63 -2.41
C THR A 412 29.09 13.88 -2.55
N ARG A 413 29.89 12.93 -2.05
CA ARG A 413 31.36 13.02 -2.14
C ARG A 413 31.84 12.74 -3.58
N PRO A 414 32.98 13.33 -4.01
CA PRO A 414 33.47 13.18 -5.38
C PRO A 414 33.67 11.73 -5.88
N GLN A 415 33.89 10.77 -4.98
CA GLN A 415 34.15 9.38 -5.36
C GLN A 415 32.93 8.70 -6.01
N VAL A 416 31.70 9.13 -5.71
CA VAL A 416 30.47 8.53 -6.28
C VAL A 416 29.98 9.25 -7.52
N HIS A 417 30.47 10.47 -7.80
CA HIS A 417 30.04 11.29 -8.93
C HIS A 417 30.23 10.58 -10.28
N GLY A 418 31.38 9.91 -10.47
CA GLY A 418 31.65 9.18 -11.71
C GLY A 418 30.66 8.04 -11.96
N ALA A 419 30.21 7.36 -10.91
CA ALA A 419 29.22 6.29 -11.00
C ALA A 419 27.82 6.83 -11.31
N LEU A 420 27.41 7.95 -10.67
CA LEU A 420 26.15 8.64 -10.96
C LEU A 420 26.09 9.13 -12.41
N LEU A 421 27.14 9.83 -12.87
CA LEU A 421 27.21 10.33 -14.24
C LEU A 421 27.22 9.21 -15.28
N ALA A 422 27.83 8.06 -14.97
CA ALA A 422 27.80 6.91 -15.87
C ALA A 422 26.37 6.39 -16.08
N VAL A 423 25.59 6.21 -14.99
CA VAL A 423 24.19 5.78 -15.08
C VAL A 423 23.36 6.81 -15.83
N ALA A 424 23.53 8.10 -15.52
CA ALA A 424 22.84 9.19 -16.21
C ALA A 424 23.16 9.20 -17.72
N ALA A 425 24.42 9.06 -18.11
CA ALA A 425 24.84 9.04 -19.52
C ALA A 425 24.25 7.84 -20.27
N ASP A 426 24.23 6.65 -19.65
CA ASP A 426 23.60 5.46 -20.23
C ASP A 426 22.10 5.66 -20.42
N CYS A 427 21.42 6.19 -19.41
CA CYS A 427 19.98 6.44 -19.46
C CYS A 427 19.62 7.51 -20.49
N ALA A 428 20.35 8.63 -20.54
CA ALA A 428 20.14 9.70 -21.52
C ALA A 428 20.29 9.20 -22.96
N ARG A 429 21.34 8.41 -23.23
CA ARG A 429 21.58 7.83 -24.55
C ARG A 429 20.49 6.84 -24.94
N LEU A 430 20.13 5.90 -24.06
CA LEU A 430 19.14 4.85 -24.34
C LEU A 430 17.71 5.38 -24.46
N SER A 431 17.38 6.45 -23.74
CA SER A 431 16.07 7.11 -23.81
C SER A 431 15.97 8.15 -24.93
N GLY A 432 17.09 8.50 -25.58
CA GLY A 432 17.13 9.58 -26.57
C GLY A 432 16.91 10.96 -25.95
N ALA A 433 17.15 11.12 -24.66
CA ALA A 433 17.00 12.39 -23.96
C ALA A 433 17.88 13.49 -24.57
N ARG A 434 17.36 14.72 -24.53
CA ARG A 434 18.03 15.92 -25.01
C ARG A 434 17.90 17.04 -23.99
N GLY A 435 18.78 18.03 -24.11
CA GLY A 435 18.77 19.22 -23.26
C GLY A 435 20.17 19.58 -22.77
N GLU A 436 20.24 20.43 -21.75
CA GLU A 436 21.50 20.81 -21.13
C GLU A 436 21.37 20.76 -19.61
N LEU A 437 22.46 20.33 -18.95
CA LEU A 437 22.63 20.41 -17.50
C LEU A 437 23.86 21.29 -17.24
N PRO A 438 23.71 22.52 -16.73
CA PRO A 438 24.81 23.47 -16.55
C PRO A 438 25.98 22.89 -15.74
N GLU A 439 25.69 22.17 -14.66
CA GLU A 439 26.69 21.57 -13.77
C GLU A 439 27.51 20.49 -14.50
N VAL A 440 26.84 19.67 -15.33
CA VAL A 440 27.49 18.63 -16.14
C VAL A 440 28.32 19.27 -17.24
N THR A 441 27.82 20.33 -17.87
CA THR A 441 28.51 21.07 -18.93
C THR A 441 29.77 21.72 -18.40
N ALA A 442 29.68 22.39 -17.25
CA ALA A 442 30.84 22.97 -16.56
C ALA A 442 31.88 21.90 -16.20
N LEU A 443 31.44 20.74 -15.69
CA LEU A 443 32.34 19.61 -15.43
C LEU A 443 33.00 19.09 -16.72
N ALA A 444 32.24 18.95 -17.81
CA ALA A 444 32.73 18.43 -19.08
C ALA A 444 33.79 19.33 -19.75
N GLN A 445 33.71 20.65 -19.52
CA GLN A 445 34.66 21.64 -20.04
C GLN A 445 36.01 21.68 -19.31
N ARG A 446 36.10 21.11 -18.10
CA ARG A 446 37.35 21.13 -17.34
C ARG A 446 38.44 20.32 -18.05
N PRO A 447 39.71 20.78 -18.03
CA PRO A 447 40.83 20.02 -18.57
C PRO A 447 41.09 18.74 -17.75
N GLY A 448 41.60 17.71 -18.42
CA GLY A 448 41.96 16.43 -17.79
C GLY A 448 41.20 15.22 -18.33
N SER A 449 41.61 14.03 -17.87
CA SER A 449 41.18 12.74 -18.40
C SER A 449 40.60 11.81 -17.33
N SER A 450 40.27 12.30 -16.13
CA SER A 450 39.71 11.45 -15.05
C SER A 450 38.40 10.78 -15.47
N GLN A 451 38.06 9.64 -14.85
CA GLN A 451 36.80 8.94 -15.14
C GLN A 451 35.59 9.87 -14.97
N LEU A 452 35.59 10.72 -13.94
CA LEU A 452 34.57 11.72 -13.70
C LEU A 452 34.36 12.63 -14.93
N LEU A 453 35.43 13.25 -15.43
CA LEU A 453 35.38 14.16 -16.57
C LEU A 453 34.95 13.44 -17.85
N ARG A 454 35.40 12.18 -18.05
CA ARG A 454 34.97 11.35 -19.17
C ARG A 454 33.47 11.08 -19.13
N GLN A 455 32.91 10.72 -17.98
CA GLN A 455 31.47 10.49 -17.85
C GLN A 455 30.65 11.79 -17.96
N ALA A 456 31.17 12.92 -17.49
CA ALA A 456 30.53 14.22 -17.69
C ALA A 456 30.43 14.60 -19.18
N ARG A 457 31.52 14.43 -19.94
CA ARG A 457 31.52 14.64 -21.40
C ARG A 457 30.55 13.68 -22.10
N ARG A 458 30.59 12.40 -21.75
CA ARG A 458 29.67 11.38 -22.28
C ARG A 458 28.21 11.75 -22.07
N LEU A 459 27.84 12.23 -20.87
CA LEU A 459 26.49 12.67 -20.60
C LEU A 459 26.13 13.91 -21.42
N ARG A 460 26.99 14.94 -21.44
CA ARG A 460 26.77 16.14 -22.25
C ARG A 460 26.55 15.80 -23.73
N ASP A 461 27.39 14.95 -24.29
CA ASP A 461 27.33 14.57 -25.71
C ASP A 461 26.04 13.79 -26.01
N ALA A 462 25.65 12.85 -25.13
CA ALA A 462 24.37 12.15 -25.23
C ALA A 462 23.15 13.09 -25.22
N LEU A 463 23.20 14.16 -24.41
CA LEU A 463 22.14 15.18 -24.34
C LEU A 463 22.15 16.15 -25.53
N ALA A 464 23.32 16.39 -26.13
CA ALA A 464 23.46 17.12 -27.39
C ALA A 464 23.00 16.29 -28.61
N GLY A 465 22.85 14.97 -28.44
CA GLY A 465 22.49 14.04 -29.50
C GLY A 465 23.64 13.66 -30.42
N VAL A 466 24.87 13.72 -29.91
CA VAL A 466 26.13 13.42 -30.62
C VAL A 466 26.68 12.07 -30.19
#